data_AF-A0A497L517-F1
#
_entry.id   AF-A0A497L517-F1
#
_cell.length_a   1.000
_cell.length_b   1.000
_cell.length_c   1.000
_cell.angle_alpha   90.00
_cell.angle_beta   90.00
_cell.angle_gamma   90.00
#
_symmetry.space_group_name_H-M   'P 1'
#
loop_
_entity.id
_entity.type
_entity.pdbx_description
1 polymer ?
#
loop_
_entity_poly.entity_id
_entity_poly.type
_entity_poly.pdbx_seq_one_letter_code
_entity_poly.pdbx_strand_id
1 'polypeptide(L)'
;GLPTIVAHVVVCDPRTGRVIAILEANRLTAIRTGAVSGVATKHLAREDAEILAIIGCGVQGRTQAMGVCAVRSIKEIWAYDIARERAERYAREMGDKLGLPVKVAASAEEAARKADVICTATTSKTPVVKREWLKVGVHINAIGAFRPDMQELDGQVIAEAKVVVDQREAALAEAGDIIIPIKQGLITEEHIYAELGEVASGAKPGRTSDEEITVFKSVGLAIQDASTANYVVRKFLSELGR
;
A
#
# COMPACT_ATOMS: atom_id res chain seq x y z
N GLY A 1 -0.97 25.39 -5.00
CA GLY A 1 -2.07 24.69 -4.31
C GLY A 1 -2.84 23.78 -5.25
N LEU A 2 -2.15 22.87 -5.95
CA LEU A 2 -2.77 21.83 -6.78
C LEU A 2 -2.37 20.45 -6.23
N PRO A 3 -3.20 19.42 -6.41
CA PRO A 3 -2.86 18.06 -6.01
C PRO A 3 -1.67 17.51 -6.82
N THR A 4 -0.83 16.69 -6.20
CA THR A 4 0.35 16.08 -6.83
C THR A 4 -0.01 15.13 -7.97
N ILE A 5 -1.18 14.50 -7.90
CA ILE A 5 -1.70 13.57 -8.89
C ILE A 5 -3.01 14.15 -9.44
N VAL A 6 -3.15 14.13 -10.77
CA VAL A 6 -4.37 14.47 -11.50
C VAL A 6 -4.65 13.33 -12.49
N ALA A 7 -5.80 12.67 -12.38
CA ALA A 7 -6.13 11.49 -13.17
C ALA A 7 -7.57 11.53 -13.70
N HIS A 8 -7.76 10.96 -14.89
CA HIS A 8 -9.07 10.72 -15.48
C HIS A 8 -9.12 9.27 -15.98
N VAL A 9 -10.27 8.61 -15.85
CA VAL A 9 -10.50 7.26 -16.39
C VAL A 9 -11.64 7.33 -17.41
N VAL A 10 -11.37 6.85 -18.63
CA VAL A 10 -12.36 6.69 -19.69
C VAL A 10 -12.81 5.23 -19.70
N VAL A 11 -14.11 5.01 -19.47
CA VAL A 11 -14.70 3.67 -19.46
C VAL A 11 -15.36 3.42 -20.81
N CYS A 12 -14.94 2.36 -21.49
CA CYS A 12 -15.48 1.96 -22.79
C CYS A 12 -16.23 0.62 -22.69
N ASP A 13 -17.26 0.46 -23.52
CA ASP A 13 -17.92 -0.82 -23.75
C ASP A 13 -16.97 -1.75 -24.51
N PRO A 14 -16.56 -2.90 -23.95
CA PRO A 14 -15.64 -3.80 -24.63
C PRO A 14 -16.22 -4.41 -25.92
N ARG A 15 -17.56 -4.41 -26.10
CA ARG A 15 -18.22 -4.96 -27.28
C ARG A 15 -18.29 -3.97 -28.45
N THR A 16 -18.44 -2.69 -28.14
CA THR A 16 -18.73 -1.66 -29.16
C THR A 16 -17.63 -0.60 -29.27
N GLY A 17 -16.69 -0.56 -28.33
CA GLY A 17 -15.66 0.48 -28.23
C GLY A 17 -16.19 1.85 -27.81
N ARG A 18 -17.50 1.99 -27.56
CA ARG A 18 -18.12 3.28 -27.22
C ARG A 18 -17.77 3.69 -25.80
N VAL A 19 -17.52 4.99 -25.60
CA VAL A 19 -17.34 5.57 -24.27
C VAL A 19 -18.67 5.53 -23.51
N ILE A 20 -18.67 4.87 -22.36
CA ILE A 20 -19.80 4.78 -21.43
C ILE A 20 -19.70 5.88 -20.37
N ALA A 21 -18.50 6.20 -19.90
CA ALA A 21 -18.28 7.21 -18.86
C ALA A 21 -16.87 7.82 -18.93
N ILE A 22 -16.74 9.04 -18.41
CA ILE A 22 -15.46 9.68 -18.10
C ILE A 22 -15.51 10.07 -16.62
N LEU A 23 -14.54 9.60 -15.85
CA LEU A 23 -14.49 9.78 -14.40
C LEU A 23 -13.28 10.62 -14.02
N GLU A 24 -13.47 11.59 -13.13
CA GLU A 24 -12.36 12.13 -12.32
C GLU A 24 -11.83 10.98 -11.44
N ALA A 25 -10.52 10.76 -11.46
CA ALA A 25 -9.94 9.53 -10.96
C ALA A 25 -8.94 9.70 -9.81
N ASN A 26 -8.70 10.91 -9.29
CA ASN A 26 -7.78 11.06 -8.15
C ASN A 26 -8.26 10.27 -6.93
N ARG A 27 -9.55 10.39 -6.60
CA ARG A 27 -10.15 9.63 -5.51
C ARG A 27 -10.21 8.14 -5.83
N LEU A 28 -10.47 7.78 -7.09
CA LEU A 28 -10.50 6.40 -7.55
C LEU A 28 -9.15 5.73 -7.36
N THR A 29 -8.07 6.36 -7.85
CA THR A 29 -6.69 5.89 -7.70
C THR A 29 -6.33 5.76 -6.21
N ALA A 30 -6.66 6.75 -5.38
CA ALA A 30 -6.39 6.67 -3.94
C ALA A 30 -7.09 5.47 -3.28
N ILE A 31 -8.38 5.25 -3.58
CA ILE A 31 -9.17 4.17 -2.99
C ILE A 31 -8.65 2.81 -3.46
N ARG A 32 -8.39 2.63 -4.76
CA ARG A 32 -7.92 1.34 -5.28
C ARG A 32 -6.54 0.97 -4.73
N THR A 33 -5.68 1.94 -4.48
CA THR A 33 -4.34 1.70 -3.91
C THR A 33 -4.45 1.27 -2.45
N GLY A 34 -5.34 1.89 -1.67
CA GLY A 34 -5.66 1.43 -0.32
C GLY A 34 -6.28 0.02 -0.31
N ALA A 35 -7.21 -0.24 -1.22
CA ALA A 35 -7.91 -1.51 -1.31
C ALA A 35 -6.97 -2.68 -1.65
N VAL A 36 -6.05 -2.51 -2.61
CA VAL A 36 -5.09 -3.57 -2.96
C VAL A 36 -4.15 -3.90 -1.80
N SER A 37 -3.70 -2.90 -1.03
CA SER A 37 -2.95 -3.13 0.20
C SER A 37 -3.78 -3.82 1.27
N GLY A 38 -5.09 -3.56 1.35
CA GLY A 38 -6.01 -4.32 2.19
C GLY A 38 -6.06 -5.81 1.80
N VAL A 39 -6.12 -6.11 0.50
CA VAL A 39 -6.04 -7.49 0.01
C VAL A 39 -4.69 -8.13 0.37
N ALA A 40 -3.58 -7.44 0.13
CA ALA A 40 -2.26 -7.92 0.51
C ALA A 40 -2.17 -8.19 2.02
N THR A 41 -2.61 -7.23 2.84
CA THR A 41 -2.65 -7.34 4.30
C THR A 41 -3.46 -8.56 4.74
N LYS A 42 -4.62 -8.80 4.14
CA LYS A 42 -5.47 -9.95 4.45
C LYS A 42 -4.73 -11.29 4.31
N HIS A 43 -3.84 -11.40 3.33
CA HIS A 43 -3.12 -12.64 3.03
C HIS A 43 -1.72 -12.72 3.67
N LEU A 44 -1.13 -11.59 4.04
CA LEU A 44 0.29 -11.49 4.41
C LEU A 44 0.52 -10.98 5.84
N ALA A 45 -0.42 -10.24 6.43
CA ALA A 45 -0.33 -9.86 7.84
C ALA A 45 -0.83 -11.00 8.74
N ARG A 46 -0.28 -11.06 9.96
CA ARG A 46 -0.81 -11.94 11.01
C ARG A 46 -2.29 -11.60 11.27
N GLU A 47 -3.08 -12.61 11.64
CA GLU A 47 -4.51 -12.41 11.91
C GLU A 47 -4.74 -11.61 13.21
N ASP A 48 -3.80 -11.69 14.15
CA ASP A 48 -3.78 -10.95 15.43
C ASP A 48 -3.12 -9.56 15.32
N ALA A 49 -2.98 -9.00 14.11
CA ALA A 49 -2.40 -7.68 13.92
C ALA A 49 -3.32 -6.58 14.48
N GLU A 50 -2.81 -5.80 15.44
CA GLU A 50 -3.58 -4.80 16.18
C GLU A 50 -3.00 -3.38 16.09
N ILE A 51 -1.71 -3.24 15.77
CA ILE A 51 -1.03 -1.94 15.71
C ILE A 51 -0.59 -1.64 14.28
N LEU A 52 -1.05 -0.50 13.74
CA LEU A 52 -0.70 -0.03 12.40
C LEU A 52 0.22 1.19 12.48
N ALA A 53 1.33 1.18 11.75
CA ALA A 53 2.13 2.38 11.49
C ALA A 53 1.84 2.96 10.10
N ILE A 54 1.74 4.28 10.03
CA ILE A 54 1.59 5.04 8.79
C ILE A 54 2.77 5.98 8.66
N ILE A 55 3.64 5.71 7.68
CA ILE A 55 4.82 6.53 7.38
C ILE A 55 4.53 7.26 6.07
N GLY A 56 4.24 8.56 6.17
CA GLY A 56 3.73 9.38 5.08
C GLY A 56 2.23 9.66 5.23
N CYS A 57 1.88 10.81 5.79
CA CYS A 57 0.52 11.19 6.18
C CYS A 57 -0.22 11.93 5.05
N GLY A 58 0.02 11.53 3.80
CA GLY A 58 -0.58 12.08 2.58
C GLY A 58 -1.93 11.45 2.20
N VAL A 59 -2.33 11.61 0.94
CA VAL A 59 -3.56 11.02 0.39
C VAL A 59 -3.53 9.49 0.52
N GLN A 60 -2.43 8.86 0.10
CA GLN A 60 -2.28 7.42 0.16
C GLN A 60 -2.26 6.91 1.60
N GLY A 61 -1.55 7.56 2.53
CA GLY A 61 -1.58 7.17 3.95
C GLY A 61 -2.99 7.07 4.54
N ARG A 62 -3.95 7.87 4.05
CA ARG A 62 -5.36 7.80 4.50
C ARG A 62 -6.05 6.54 3.99
N THR A 63 -5.92 6.25 2.70
CA THR A 63 -6.58 5.08 2.09
C THR A 63 -5.89 3.76 2.46
N GLN A 64 -4.58 3.78 2.73
CA GLN A 64 -3.85 2.64 3.30
C GLN A 64 -4.42 2.24 4.67
N ALA A 65 -4.61 3.21 5.58
CA ALA A 65 -5.23 2.92 6.87
C ALA A 65 -6.65 2.38 6.74
N MET A 66 -7.45 2.94 5.82
CA MET A 66 -8.79 2.40 5.53
C MET A 66 -8.72 0.96 5.00
N GLY A 67 -7.79 0.65 4.10
CA GLY A 67 -7.61 -0.69 3.52
C GLY A 67 -7.22 -1.72 4.57
N VAL A 68 -6.26 -1.40 5.44
CA VAL A 68 -5.83 -2.27 6.54
C VAL A 68 -6.96 -2.48 7.56
N CYS A 69 -7.61 -1.40 8.00
CA CYS A 69 -8.70 -1.50 9.00
C CYS A 69 -9.95 -2.23 8.46
N ALA A 70 -10.10 -2.36 7.13
CA ALA A 70 -11.17 -3.14 6.54
C ALA A 70 -10.95 -4.66 6.66
N VAL A 71 -9.72 -5.12 6.96
CA VAL A 71 -9.35 -6.54 6.99
C VAL A 71 -8.66 -6.99 8.27
N ARG A 72 -8.31 -6.06 9.16
CA ARG A 72 -7.69 -6.32 10.47
C ARG A 72 -8.33 -5.47 11.54
N SER A 73 -8.43 -6.04 12.75
CA SER A 73 -8.98 -5.40 13.94
C SER A 73 -7.97 -4.46 14.59
N ILE A 74 -7.53 -3.43 13.86
CA ILE A 74 -6.56 -2.44 14.35
C ILE A 74 -7.14 -1.69 15.55
N LYS A 75 -6.37 -1.66 16.64
CA LYS A 75 -6.71 -0.98 17.90
C LYS A 75 -6.09 0.41 18.01
N GLU A 76 -4.92 0.64 17.39
CA GLU A 76 -4.29 1.94 17.37
C GLU A 76 -3.42 2.15 16.12
N ILE A 77 -3.29 3.41 15.71
CA ILE A 77 -2.40 3.84 14.62
C ILE A 77 -1.30 4.75 15.16
N TRP A 78 -0.06 4.49 14.74
CA TRP A 78 1.09 5.39 14.92
C TRP A 78 1.43 6.07 13.60
N ALA A 79 1.15 7.37 13.51
CA ALA A 79 1.34 8.16 12.31
C ALA A 79 2.62 9.01 12.39
N TYR A 80 3.45 8.95 11.35
CA TYR A 80 4.65 9.76 11.19
C TYR A 80 4.68 10.43 9.81
N ASP A 81 5.14 11.67 9.79
CA ASP A 81 5.44 12.44 8.58
C ASP A 81 6.60 13.38 8.90
N ILE A 82 7.45 13.66 7.91
CA ILE A 82 8.54 14.63 8.05
C ILE A 82 8.01 16.04 8.38
N ALA A 83 6.79 16.36 7.93
CA ALA A 83 6.08 17.57 8.31
C ALA A 83 5.07 17.24 9.41
N ARG A 84 5.44 17.57 10.65
CA ARG A 84 4.66 17.22 11.86
C ARG A 84 3.21 17.68 11.77
N GLU A 85 2.92 18.85 11.19
CA GLU A 85 1.53 19.35 11.08
C GLU A 85 0.67 18.44 10.18
N ARG A 86 1.28 17.71 9.23
CA ARG A 86 0.57 16.71 8.42
C ARG A 86 0.19 15.49 9.24
N ALA A 87 1.09 15.01 10.10
CA ALA A 87 0.81 13.89 10.99
C ALA A 87 -0.26 14.25 12.03
N GLU A 88 -0.21 15.46 12.59
CA GLU A 88 -1.24 15.95 13.53
C GLU A 88 -2.61 16.10 12.88
N ARG A 89 -2.68 16.64 11.66
CA ARG A 89 -3.93 16.70 10.88
C ARG A 89 -4.44 15.31 10.54
N TYR A 90 -3.56 14.42 10.11
CA TYR A 90 -3.88 13.03 9.83
C TYR A 90 -4.46 12.33 11.05
N ALA A 91 -3.85 12.51 12.23
CA ALA A 91 -4.29 11.88 13.46
C ALA A 91 -5.71 12.30 13.85
N ARG A 92 -6.05 13.58 13.72
CA ARG A 92 -7.42 14.07 13.94
C ARG A 92 -8.39 13.47 12.92
N GLU A 93 -8.13 13.66 11.63
CA GLU A 93 -9.03 13.23 10.56
C GLU A 93 -9.29 11.72 10.57
N MET A 94 -8.24 10.93 10.73
CA MET A 94 -8.33 9.47 10.68
C MET A 94 -8.80 8.87 11.99
N GLY A 95 -8.51 9.51 13.13
CA GLY A 95 -9.08 9.12 14.42
C GLY A 95 -10.60 9.23 14.41
N ASP A 96 -11.13 10.38 13.96
CA ASP A 96 -12.57 10.60 13.81
C ASP A 96 -13.18 9.63 12.79
N LYS A 97 -12.52 9.44 11.65
CA LYS A 97 -13.05 8.62 10.56
C LYS A 97 -13.09 7.12 10.86
N LEU A 98 -12.07 6.60 11.54
CA LEU A 98 -11.94 5.17 11.84
C LEU A 98 -12.49 4.81 13.22
N GLY A 99 -12.75 5.79 14.08
CA GLY A 99 -13.24 5.56 15.44
C GLY A 99 -12.21 4.88 16.34
N LEU A 100 -10.91 5.11 16.11
CA LEU A 100 -9.82 4.52 16.87
C LEU A 100 -8.71 5.54 17.20
N PRO A 101 -7.89 5.30 18.25
CA PRO A 101 -6.77 6.17 18.58
C PRO A 101 -5.72 6.26 17.46
N VAL A 102 -5.41 7.48 17.03
CA VAL A 102 -4.27 7.76 16.14
C VAL A 102 -3.28 8.66 16.87
N LYS A 103 -2.08 8.15 17.12
CA LYS A 103 -0.99 8.83 17.82
C LYS A 103 0.02 9.38 16.81
N VAL A 104 0.53 10.58 17.07
CA VAL A 104 1.62 11.15 16.29
C VAL A 104 2.94 10.67 16.87
N ALA A 105 3.71 9.91 16.09
CA ALA A 105 5.03 9.44 16.50
C ALA A 105 6.08 10.55 16.31
N ALA A 106 7.09 10.59 17.19
CA ALA A 106 8.21 11.52 17.12
C ALA A 106 9.18 11.16 15.97
N SER A 107 9.22 9.90 15.55
CA SER A 107 10.05 9.41 14.45
C SER A 107 9.41 8.23 13.71
N ALA A 108 9.89 7.95 12.50
CA ALA A 108 9.51 6.73 11.77
C ALA A 108 9.87 5.46 12.56
N GLU A 109 11.00 5.49 13.26
CA GLU A 109 11.45 4.39 14.13
C GLU A 109 10.45 4.13 15.27
N GLU A 110 9.98 5.18 15.95
CA GLU A 110 9.00 5.01 17.03
C GLU A 110 7.71 4.36 16.52
N ALA A 111 7.22 4.78 15.36
CA ALA A 111 6.06 4.18 14.73
C ALA A 111 6.32 2.70 14.35
N ALA A 112 7.46 2.41 13.73
CA ALA A 112 7.79 1.08 13.23
C ALA A 112 7.99 0.05 14.35
N ARG A 113 8.61 0.41 15.48
CA ARG A 113 8.95 -0.52 16.57
C ARG A 113 7.76 -1.22 17.22
N LYS A 114 6.57 -0.60 17.17
CA LYS A 114 5.35 -1.15 17.80
C LYS A 114 4.46 -1.88 16.79
N ALA A 115 4.62 -1.59 15.50
CA ALA A 115 3.66 -1.95 14.46
C ALA A 115 3.64 -3.44 14.11
N ASP A 116 2.44 -4.02 14.00
CA ASP A 116 2.18 -5.30 13.34
C ASP A 116 2.11 -5.14 11.82
N VAL A 117 1.57 -4.00 11.38
CA VAL A 117 1.47 -3.63 9.98
C VAL A 117 2.08 -2.24 9.79
N ILE A 118 2.95 -2.07 8.80
CA ILE A 118 3.52 -0.78 8.43
C ILE A 118 3.06 -0.45 7.01
N CYS A 119 2.56 0.75 6.78
CA CYS A 119 2.34 1.25 5.43
C CYS A 119 3.27 2.44 5.16
N THR A 120 4.11 2.31 4.14
CA THR A 120 4.95 3.42 3.66
C THR A 120 4.29 4.04 2.42
N ALA A 121 4.05 5.34 2.48
CA ALA A 121 3.34 6.12 1.46
C ALA A 121 3.98 7.52 1.32
N THR A 122 5.30 7.54 1.27
CA THR A 122 6.14 8.73 1.18
C THR A 122 6.60 9.00 -0.25
N THR A 123 7.30 10.12 -0.45
CA THR A 123 8.02 10.43 -1.69
C THR A 123 9.54 10.32 -1.51
N SER A 124 10.00 9.48 -0.58
CA SER A 124 11.42 9.40 -0.22
C SER A 124 12.28 8.77 -1.33
N LYS A 125 13.53 9.22 -1.39
CA LYS A 125 14.58 8.62 -2.24
C LYS A 125 15.59 7.80 -1.44
N THR A 126 15.44 7.77 -0.12
CA THR A 126 16.30 7.05 0.81
C THR A 126 15.45 6.32 1.84
N PRO A 127 15.88 5.16 2.34
CA PRO A 127 15.13 4.36 3.32
C PRO A 127 14.57 5.19 4.49
N VAL A 128 13.26 5.04 4.72
CA VAL A 128 12.52 5.60 5.86
C VAL A 128 12.05 4.52 6.84
N VAL A 129 12.28 3.25 6.52
CA VAL A 129 12.10 2.10 7.42
C VAL A 129 13.36 1.25 7.33
N LYS A 130 13.95 0.96 8.49
CA LYS A 130 15.16 0.14 8.58
C LYS A 130 14.90 -1.18 9.28
N ARG A 131 15.75 -2.16 9.00
CA ARG A 131 15.57 -3.53 9.47
C ARG A 131 15.59 -3.65 11.00
N GLU A 132 16.44 -2.89 11.67
CA GLU A 132 16.62 -2.91 13.13
C GLU A 132 15.45 -2.29 13.92
N TRP A 133 14.49 -1.70 13.23
CA TRP A 133 13.26 -1.18 13.83
C TRP A 133 12.13 -2.21 13.84
N LEU A 134 12.24 -3.24 13.00
CA LEU A 134 11.16 -4.18 12.72
C LEU A 134 11.12 -5.31 13.74
N LYS A 135 9.91 -5.60 14.23
CA LYS A 135 9.64 -6.80 15.00
C LYS A 135 9.46 -8.02 14.09
N VAL A 136 9.69 -9.19 14.68
CA VAL A 136 9.36 -10.49 14.08
C VAL A 136 7.86 -10.52 13.74
N GLY A 137 7.51 -11.08 12.59
CA GLY A 137 6.11 -11.21 12.15
C GLY A 137 5.47 -9.96 11.53
N VAL A 138 6.19 -8.85 11.37
CA VAL A 138 5.63 -7.61 10.79
C VAL A 138 5.23 -7.81 9.32
N HIS A 139 4.14 -7.15 8.91
CA HIS A 139 3.77 -6.99 7.52
C HIS A 139 3.97 -5.54 7.06
N ILE A 140 4.48 -5.35 5.85
CA ILE A 140 4.75 -4.03 5.29
C ILE A 140 4.04 -3.87 3.94
N ASN A 141 3.22 -2.85 3.80
CA ASN A 141 2.70 -2.36 2.52
C ASN A 141 3.60 -1.21 2.04
N ALA A 142 4.44 -1.45 1.04
CA ALA A 142 5.39 -0.50 0.49
C ALA A 142 4.89 0.15 -0.80
N ILE A 143 4.36 1.37 -0.71
CA ILE A 143 3.54 1.99 -1.76
C ILE A 143 4.21 3.19 -2.41
N GLY A 144 5.01 3.94 -1.67
CA GLY A 144 5.55 5.24 -2.10
C GLY A 144 6.66 5.14 -3.14
N ALA A 145 7.53 4.13 -3.09
CA ALA A 145 8.61 3.99 -4.09
C ALA A 145 8.14 3.32 -5.40
N PHE A 146 7.45 4.08 -6.24
CA PHE A 146 6.97 3.65 -7.57
C PHE A 146 7.84 4.17 -8.73
N ARG A 147 9.05 4.66 -8.43
CA ARG A 147 10.05 5.02 -9.44
C ARG A 147 11.40 4.39 -9.11
N PRO A 148 12.25 4.11 -10.12
CA PRO A 148 13.54 3.45 -9.89
C PRO A 148 14.50 4.21 -8.97
N ASP A 149 14.32 5.53 -8.83
CA ASP A 149 15.14 6.42 -8.00
C ASP A 149 14.57 6.63 -6.57
N MET A 150 13.44 6.00 -6.26
CA MET A 150 12.78 6.11 -4.97
C MET A 150 13.04 4.89 -4.10
N GLN A 151 13.15 5.10 -2.79
CA GLN A 151 13.35 4.00 -1.84
C GLN A 151 12.77 4.39 -0.50
N GLU A 152 11.91 3.54 0.05
CA GLU A 152 11.32 3.68 1.37
C GLU A 152 11.84 2.63 2.34
N LEU A 153 12.19 1.46 1.85
CA LEU A 153 12.67 0.35 2.66
C LEU A 153 14.18 0.18 2.49
N ASP A 154 14.88 -0.03 3.61
CA ASP A 154 16.26 -0.51 3.58
C ASP A 154 16.32 -1.84 2.82
N GLY A 155 17.35 -2.03 2.01
CA GLY A 155 17.54 -3.26 1.24
C GLY A 155 17.60 -4.52 2.10
N GLN A 156 18.07 -4.42 3.35
CA GLN A 156 18.04 -5.53 4.31
C GLN A 156 16.61 -5.96 4.69
N VAL A 157 15.65 -5.02 4.69
CA VAL A 157 14.23 -5.36 4.91
C VAL A 157 13.72 -6.25 3.78
N ILE A 158 14.06 -5.90 2.53
CA ILE A 158 13.66 -6.67 1.36
C ILE A 158 14.34 -8.03 1.35
N ALA A 159 15.64 -8.09 1.62
CA ALA A 159 16.44 -9.31 1.61
C ALA A 159 15.94 -10.37 2.62
N GLU A 160 15.44 -9.95 3.78
CA GLU A 160 14.93 -10.87 4.80
C GLU A 160 13.43 -11.17 4.68
N ALA A 161 12.68 -10.40 3.89
CA ALA A 161 11.24 -10.54 3.79
C ALA A 161 10.80 -11.56 2.73
N LYS A 162 9.63 -12.17 2.96
CA LYS A 162 8.83 -12.75 1.88
C LYS A 162 8.23 -11.61 1.06
N VAL A 163 8.74 -11.40 -0.15
CA VAL A 163 8.35 -10.28 -1.04
C VAL A 163 7.25 -10.70 -2.00
N VAL A 164 6.08 -10.07 -1.86
CA VAL A 164 4.97 -10.15 -2.82
C VAL A 164 4.87 -8.83 -3.56
N VAL A 165 4.74 -8.86 -4.87
CA VAL A 165 4.58 -7.67 -5.72
C VAL A 165 3.19 -7.62 -6.32
N ASP A 166 2.76 -6.48 -6.85
CA ASP A 166 1.54 -6.42 -7.66
C ASP A 166 1.72 -7.14 -9.01
N GLN A 167 2.78 -6.80 -9.76
CA GLN A 167 3.20 -7.48 -10.99
C GLN A 167 4.73 -7.47 -11.06
N ARG A 168 5.34 -8.62 -11.39
CA ARG A 168 6.80 -8.79 -11.42
C ARG A 168 7.48 -7.85 -12.41
N GLU A 169 6.96 -7.80 -13.63
CA GLU A 169 7.47 -6.92 -14.68
C GLU A 169 7.45 -5.45 -14.25
N ALA A 170 6.33 -4.97 -13.71
CA ALA A 170 6.19 -3.59 -13.27
C ALA A 170 7.11 -3.28 -12.06
N ALA A 171 7.21 -4.20 -11.10
CA ALA A 171 8.11 -4.03 -9.96
C ALA A 171 9.59 -3.95 -10.38
N LEU A 172 10.03 -4.81 -11.31
CA LEU A 172 11.40 -4.79 -11.82
C LEU A 172 11.70 -3.56 -12.68
N ALA A 173 10.69 -2.98 -13.33
CA ALA A 173 10.83 -1.78 -14.14
C ALA A 173 10.78 -0.48 -13.32
N GLU A 174 9.96 -0.43 -12.26
CA GLU A 174 9.57 0.82 -11.61
C GLU A 174 9.87 0.88 -10.11
N ALA A 175 9.88 -0.23 -9.36
CA ALA A 175 9.99 -0.19 -7.91
C ALA A 175 11.45 -0.04 -7.45
N GLY A 176 11.88 1.17 -7.10
CA GLY A 176 13.23 1.39 -6.58
C GLY A 176 13.54 0.61 -5.29
N ASP A 177 12.52 0.34 -4.45
CA ASP A 177 12.63 -0.59 -3.31
C ASP A 177 13.09 -2.01 -3.70
N ILE A 178 12.90 -2.44 -4.96
CA ILE A 178 13.35 -3.74 -5.48
C ILE A 178 14.60 -3.59 -6.34
N ILE A 179 14.59 -2.61 -7.24
CA ILE A 179 15.68 -2.36 -8.20
C ILE A 179 16.99 -2.00 -7.50
N ILE A 180 16.94 -1.19 -6.44
CA ILE A 180 18.15 -0.74 -5.75
C ILE A 180 18.83 -1.91 -5.00
N PRO A 181 18.13 -2.73 -4.20
CA PRO A 181 18.72 -3.92 -3.59
C PRO A 181 19.28 -4.93 -4.60
N ILE A 182 18.64 -5.13 -5.77
CA ILE A 182 19.19 -5.97 -6.85
C ILE A 182 20.52 -5.41 -7.35
N LYS A 183 20.59 -4.10 -7.65
CA LYS A 183 21.82 -3.43 -8.11
C LYS A 183 22.94 -3.48 -7.07
N GLN A 184 22.59 -3.51 -5.79
CA GLN A 184 23.53 -3.65 -4.68
C GLN A 184 23.98 -5.09 -4.44
N GLY A 185 23.41 -6.07 -5.14
CA GLY A 185 23.71 -7.49 -4.96
C GLY A 185 23.15 -8.09 -3.68
N LEU A 186 22.17 -7.43 -3.04
CA LEU A 186 21.55 -7.93 -1.81
C LEU A 186 20.50 -9.02 -2.08
N ILE A 187 19.85 -8.95 -3.24
CA ILE A 187 18.85 -9.91 -3.70
C ILE A 187 19.00 -10.11 -5.22
N THR A 188 18.35 -11.14 -5.75
CA THR A 188 18.16 -11.34 -7.19
C THR A 188 16.69 -11.20 -7.57
N GLU A 189 16.35 -11.23 -8.87
CA GLU A 189 14.96 -11.15 -9.34
C GLU A 189 14.10 -12.32 -8.85
N GLU A 190 14.73 -13.48 -8.62
CA GLU A 190 14.11 -14.69 -8.07
C GLU A 190 13.67 -14.52 -6.61
N HIS A 191 14.16 -13.49 -5.91
CA HIS A 191 13.75 -13.18 -4.53
C HIS A 191 12.28 -12.73 -4.42
N ILE A 192 11.70 -12.23 -5.51
CA ILE A 192 10.26 -11.96 -5.56
C ILE A 192 9.52 -13.31 -5.50
N TYR A 193 8.88 -13.57 -4.37
CA TYR A 193 8.20 -14.82 -4.06
C TYR A 193 6.96 -15.04 -4.95
N ALA A 194 6.09 -14.03 -5.03
CA ALA A 194 4.82 -14.14 -5.74
C ALA A 194 4.30 -12.79 -6.23
N GLU A 195 3.43 -12.84 -7.23
CA GLU A 195 2.50 -11.75 -7.51
C GLU A 195 1.26 -11.86 -6.62
N LEU A 196 0.66 -10.72 -6.27
CA LEU A 196 -0.50 -10.68 -5.38
C LEU A 196 -1.68 -11.50 -5.94
N GLY A 197 -1.83 -11.56 -7.27
CA GLY A 197 -2.85 -12.39 -7.92
C GLY A 197 -2.67 -13.88 -7.66
N GLU A 198 -1.43 -14.38 -7.63
CA GLU A 198 -1.11 -15.78 -7.29
C GLU A 198 -1.49 -16.10 -5.84
N VAL A 199 -1.23 -15.15 -4.92
CA VAL A 199 -1.56 -15.30 -3.50
C VAL A 199 -3.08 -15.22 -3.27
N ALA A 200 -3.73 -14.21 -3.84
CA ALA A 200 -5.16 -13.98 -3.65
C ALA A 200 -6.04 -15.08 -4.28
N SER A 201 -5.57 -15.74 -5.33
CA SER A 201 -6.26 -16.89 -5.95
C SER A 201 -5.99 -18.22 -5.23
N GLY A 202 -5.05 -18.27 -4.28
CA GLY A 202 -4.62 -19.49 -3.61
C GLY A 202 -3.64 -20.36 -4.40
N ALA A 203 -3.13 -19.88 -5.55
CA ALA A 203 -2.11 -20.57 -6.33
C ALA A 203 -0.76 -20.62 -5.59
N LYS A 204 -0.46 -19.62 -4.76
CA LYS A 204 0.65 -19.61 -3.82
C LYS A 204 0.17 -19.25 -2.41
N PRO A 205 0.72 -19.86 -1.35
CA PRO A 205 0.36 -19.47 0.01
C PRO A 205 0.83 -18.05 0.32
N GLY A 206 0.09 -17.34 1.18
CA GLY A 206 0.50 -16.04 1.71
C GLY A 206 1.52 -16.20 2.84
N ARG A 207 1.20 -15.67 4.02
CA ARG A 207 1.96 -15.95 5.25
C ARG A 207 1.88 -17.44 5.60
N THR A 208 3.03 -18.02 5.98
CA THR A 208 3.13 -19.44 6.40
C THR A 208 3.70 -19.62 7.79
N SER A 209 4.22 -18.57 8.42
CA SER A 209 4.65 -18.55 9.82
C SER A 209 4.42 -17.18 10.45
N ASP A 210 4.15 -17.16 11.75
CA ASP A 210 3.99 -15.93 12.53
C ASP A 210 5.29 -15.14 12.65
N GLU A 211 6.44 -15.77 12.38
CA GLU A 211 7.73 -15.10 12.46
C GLU A 211 8.11 -14.34 11.18
N GLU A 212 7.46 -14.64 10.06
CA GLU A 212 7.82 -14.08 8.75
C GLU A 212 7.67 -12.56 8.72
N ILE A 213 8.73 -11.88 8.26
CA ILE A 213 8.58 -10.52 7.74
C ILE A 213 8.00 -10.65 6.33
N THR A 214 6.92 -9.93 6.06
CA THR A 214 6.28 -9.94 4.74
C THR A 214 6.24 -8.54 4.18
N VAL A 215 6.54 -8.40 2.89
CA VAL A 215 6.48 -7.12 2.19
C VAL A 215 5.55 -7.28 0.99
N PHE A 216 4.52 -6.46 0.92
CA PHE A 216 3.79 -6.20 -0.31
C PHE A 216 4.32 -4.92 -0.94
N LYS A 217 4.94 -5.04 -2.12
CA LYS A 217 5.40 -3.90 -2.90
C LYS A 217 4.41 -3.61 -4.03
N SER A 218 3.94 -2.37 -4.11
CA SER A 218 3.07 -1.93 -5.20
C SER A 218 3.64 -0.73 -5.95
N VAL A 219 3.44 -0.74 -7.26
CA VAL A 219 3.64 0.39 -8.19
C VAL A 219 2.31 0.84 -8.81
N GLY A 220 1.31 -0.05 -8.80
CA GLY A 220 -0.06 0.22 -9.23
C GLY A 220 -0.34 -0.32 -10.63
N LEU A 221 -1.48 -1.00 -10.78
CA LEU A 221 -1.83 -1.66 -12.04
C LEU A 221 -3.12 -1.10 -12.63
N ALA A 222 -3.16 -0.90 -13.94
CA ALA A 222 -4.33 -0.40 -14.66
C ALA A 222 -5.59 -1.26 -14.46
N ILE A 223 -5.43 -2.56 -14.20
CA ILE A 223 -6.56 -3.46 -13.89
C ILE A 223 -7.30 -3.04 -12.61
N GLN A 224 -6.60 -2.43 -11.65
CA GLN A 224 -7.19 -1.96 -10.41
C GLN A 224 -8.05 -0.71 -10.67
N ASP A 225 -7.58 0.18 -11.53
CA ASP A 225 -8.32 1.36 -11.97
C ASP A 225 -9.55 0.94 -12.80
N ALA A 226 -9.39 0.02 -13.75
CA ALA A 226 -10.48 -0.49 -14.58
C ALA A 226 -11.56 -1.22 -13.76
N SER A 227 -11.17 -2.07 -12.81
CA SER A 227 -12.10 -2.78 -11.93
C SER A 227 -12.90 -1.81 -11.06
N THR A 228 -12.22 -0.82 -10.47
CA THR A 228 -12.87 0.20 -9.62
C THR A 228 -13.79 1.10 -10.42
N ALA A 229 -13.38 1.52 -11.63
CA ALA A 229 -14.20 2.34 -12.51
C ALA A 229 -15.46 1.60 -12.96
N ASN A 230 -15.34 0.32 -13.32
CA ASN A 230 -16.49 -0.51 -13.67
C ASN A 230 -17.45 -0.66 -12.48
N TYR A 231 -16.95 -0.86 -11.26
CA TYR A 231 -17.80 -0.88 -10.07
C TYR A 231 -18.57 0.44 -9.88
N VAL A 232 -17.89 1.58 -9.99
CA VAL A 232 -18.51 2.91 -9.86
C VAL A 232 -19.59 3.13 -10.92
N VAL A 233 -19.28 2.83 -12.19
CA VAL A 233 -20.24 3.00 -13.30
C VAL A 233 -21.45 2.09 -13.10
N ARG A 234 -21.26 0.82 -12.76
CA ARG A 234 -22.38 -0.11 -12.51
C ARG A 234 -23.27 0.35 -11.36
N LYS A 235 -22.66 0.80 -10.25
CA LYS A 235 -23.41 1.32 -9.11
C LYS A 235 -24.23 2.55 -9.49
N PHE A 236 -23.62 3.50 -10.19
CA PHE A 236 -24.30 4.70 -10.67
C PHE A 236 -25.47 4.38 -11.61
N LEU A 237 -25.28 3.47 -12.57
CA LEU A 237 -26.35 3.05 -13.48
C LEU A 237 -27.50 2.38 -12.71
N SER A 238 -27.19 1.50 -11.76
CA SER A 238 -28.19 0.86 -10.90
C SER A 238 -28.99 1.87 -10.07
N GLU A 239 -28.36 2.93 -9.55
CA GLU A 239 -29.03 4.00 -8.80
C GLU A 239 -29.98 4.83 -9.71
N LEU A 240 -29.71 4.85 -11.01
CA LEU A 240 -30.59 5.45 -12.03
C LEU A 240 -31.67 4.48 -12.55
N GLY A 241 -31.75 3.26 -12.01
CA GLY A 241 -32.68 2.23 -12.49
C GLY A 241 -32.35 1.69 -13.89
N ARG A 242 -31.08 1.73 -14.28
CA ARG A 242 -30.58 1.26 -15.57
C ARG A 242 -29.70 0.02 -15.45
#